data_AF-A0AAV1IGG5-F1
#
_entry.id   AF-A0AAV1IGG5-F1
#
_cell.length_a   1.000
_cell.length_b   1.000
_cell.length_c   1.000
_cell.angle_alpha   90.00
_cell.angle_beta   90.00
_cell.angle_gamma   90.00
#
_symmetry.space_group_name_H-M   'P 1'
#
loop_
_entity.id
_entity.type
_entity.pdbx_description
1 polymer ?
#
loop_
_entity_poly.entity_id
_entity_poly.type
_entity_poly.pdbx_seq_one_letter_code
_entity_poly.pdbx_strand_id
1 'polypeptide(L)'
;MKLQTPPEYVLRGLRMALGVAACLAIGFMGINYQFIDQGKWGEHMCDLVGNAARSGAITCVIVASPVIGRVVVVGSDRTIGTVAGGVTGWLCFMAAYQMTRSHYLWQYAVLCLMVTVFAWASVIVGWWAARLETTPKLFTLTFVLVAFSAKDMTNAFEVMVSRISGIVGGTLISLLLAVTVYPSSATQELLQDLKVALRGLTELNKSAVREAAHALGHATQPGEDREHREEEDTGVDKPLLGRNEAAGHSKACEAGLVGILAALSRATEALPLSQREAYIGTFLGRMWFLPGVKWFRMRHLPYEETEEVIMEIRFTAWLLWRIHLAFRQMGVGGGMGAQFALAFLKSLPFGLVLELAEASQESFTWLAEHFPDVDRENPGLERLKRAVKALLENMDRQHAHILKQLRSGQGDKKNKSKQPAQTAMIQHLAEGTFDIEQGLKPQSDKGEDGGAGQKSAFPKIKEDLWNTAQEQVSMDMPESHEKAERGQMAEDGLAGASPEDQTAFPSNVEDQVAEVRWYSMGVLMEELEEAVEGLQCHLHEYSRHLPDAAIKLYAKDHPAPEKDMLSP
;
A
#
# COMPACT_ATOMS: atom_id res chain seq x y z
N MET A 1 -20.02 -21.55 -17.02
CA MET A 1 -20.21 -20.11 -17.31
C MET A 1 -19.81 -19.32 -16.07
N LYS A 2 -18.69 -18.59 -16.08
CA LYS A 2 -18.40 -17.60 -15.03
C LYS A 2 -19.34 -16.41 -15.27
N LEU A 3 -20.36 -16.22 -14.41
CA LEU A 3 -21.17 -15.01 -14.44
C LEU A 3 -20.23 -13.83 -14.23
N GLN A 4 -20.05 -12.99 -15.25
CA GLN A 4 -19.32 -11.74 -15.10
C GLN A 4 -20.03 -10.92 -14.02
N THR A 5 -19.34 -10.63 -12.94
CA THR A 5 -19.85 -9.72 -11.91
C THR A 5 -20.07 -8.35 -12.56
N PRO A 6 -21.27 -7.75 -12.45
CA PRO A 6 -21.51 -6.42 -13.00
C PRO A 6 -20.53 -5.42 -12.39
N PRO A 7 -20.12 -4.38 -13.14
CA PRO A 7 -19.16 -3.41 -12.64
C PRO A 7 -19.71 -2.67 -11.42
N GLU A 8 -18.83 -2.32 -10.48
CA GLU A 8 -19.20 -1.80 -9.15
C GLU A 8 -20.12 -0.57 -9.19
N TYR A 9 -19.96 0.31 -10.17
CA TYR A 9 -20.82 1.49 -10.31
C TYR A 9 -22.29 1.13 -10.60
N VAL A 10 -22.55 0.01 -11.28
CA VAL A 10 -23.91 -0.50 -11.54
C VAL A 10 -24.51 -1.02 -10.25
N LEU A 11 -23.74 -1.79 -9.48
CA LEU A 11 -24.18 -2.32 -8.19
C LEU A 11 -24.48 -1.19 -7.20
N ARG A 12 -23.62 -0.16 -7.17
CA ARG A 12 -23.84 1.04 -6.36
C ARG A 12 -25.12 1.78 -6.77
N GLY A 13 -25.33 1.97 -8.06
CA GLY A 13 -26.55 2.56 -8.60
C GLY A 13 -27.80 1.76 -8.22
N LEU A 14 -27.73 0.43 -8.31
CA LEU A 14 -28.82 -0.47 -7.94
C LEU A 14 -29.17 -0.37 -6.45
N ARG A 15 -28.17 -0.41 -5.54
CA ARG A 15 -28.41 -0.24 -4.09
C ARG A 15 -29.05 1.09 -3.77
N MET A 16 -28.54 2.16 -4.37
CA MET A 16 -29.09 3.50 -4.18
C MET A 16 -30.55 3.56 -4.64
N ALA A 17 -30.85 3.05 -5.83
CA ALA A 17 -32.21 3.00 -6.37
C ALA A 17 -33.15 2.19 -5.48
N LEU A 18 -32.72 1.00 -5.03
CA LEU A 18 -33.51 0.14 -4.12
C LEU A 18 -33.74 0.82 -2.77
N GLY A 19 -32.75 1.50 -2.20
CA GLY A 19 -32.89 2.21 -0.92
C GLY A 19 -33.85 3.38 -1.02
N VAL A 20 -33.75 4.18 -2.08
CA VAL A 20 -34.69 5.28 -2.36
C VAL A 20 -36.10 4.73 -2.57
N ALA A 21 -36.24 3.70 -3.41
CA ALA A 21 -37.55 3.08 -3.69
C ALA A 21 -38.18 2.50 -2.42
N ALA A 22 -37.42 1.81 -1.57
CA ALA A 22 -37.90 1.27 -0.31
C ALA A 22 -38.39 2.37 0.64
N CYS A 23 -37.60 3.44 0.83
CA CYS A 23 -38.00 4.58 1.66
C CYS A 23 -39.28 5.25 1.13
N LEU A 24 -39.36 5.50 -0.18
CA LEU A 24 -40.54 6.12 -0.79
C LEU A 24 -41.77 5.21 -0.74
N ALA A 25 -41.60 3.90 -0.91
CA ALA A 25 -42.69 2.93 -0.79
C ALA A 25 -43.25 2.91 0.65
N ILE A 26 -42.38 2.93 1.67
CA ILE A 26 -42.79 3.04 3.08
C ILE A 26 -43.58 4.34 3.31
N GLY A 27 -43.08 5.47 2.79
CA GLY A 27 -43.78 6.75 2.87
C GLY A 27 -45.15 6.73 2.19
N PHE A 28 -45.23 6.18 0.98
CA PHE A 28 -46.48 6.06 0.21
C PHE A 28 -47.49 5.13 0.87
N MET A 29 -47.04 3.99 1.41
CA MET A 29 -47.89 3.08 2.18
C MET A 29 -48.42 3.74 3.44
N GLY A 30 -47.58 4.52 4.15
CA GLY A 30 -48.01 5.31 5.30
C GLY A 30 -49.13 6.30 4.94
N ILE A 31 -48.97 7.04 3.84
CA ILE A 31 -49.99 7.99 3.36
C ILE A 31 -51.27 7.28 2.91
N ASN A 32 -51.17 6.12 2.24
CA ASN A 32 -52.37 5.40 1.78
C ASN A 32 -53.12 4.70 2.92
N TYR A 33 -52.43 4.29 3.99
CA TYR A 33 -53.09 3.72 5.17
C TYR A 33 -54.03 4.75 5.84
N GLN A 34 -53.74 6.04 5.69
CA GLN A 34 -54.60 7.16 6.11
C GLN A 34 -56.01 7.11 5.51
N PHE A 35 -56.14 6.61 4.27
CA PHE A 35 -57.44 6.54 3.61
C PHE A 35 -58.39 5.53 4.26
N ILE A 36 -57.88 4.66 5.13
CA ILE A 36 -58.64 3.59 5.76
C ILE A 36 -59.19 4.01 7.14
N ASP A 37 -58.57 4.99 7.82
CA ASP A 37 -58.99 5.42 9.17
C ASP A 37 -58.97 6.95 9.32
N GLN A 38 -60.15 7.59 9.27
CA GLN A 38 -60.34 9.06 9.15
C GLN A 38 -60.13 9.85 10.46
N GLY A 39 -59.33 9.36 11.39
CA GLY A 39 -59.05 10.07 12.65
C GLY A 39 -58.09 11.25 12.46
N LYS A 40 -58.24 12.33 13.25
CA LYS A 40 -57.27 13.44 13.33
C LYS A 40 -55.84 12.98 13.66
N TRP A 41 -55.71 11.86 14.37
CA TRP A 41 -54.41 11.22 14.64
C TRP A 41 -53.74 10.65 13.37
N GLY A 42 -54.53 10.31 12.36
CA GLY A 42 -54.03 9.82 11.08
C GLY A 42 -53.27 10.89 10.30
N GLU A 43 -53.76 12.13 10.26
CA GLU A 43 -53.11 13.23 9.52
C GLU A 43 -51.69 13.51 10.03
N HIS A 44 -51.53 13.68 11.35
CA HIS A 44 -50.21 13.94 11.97
C HIS A 44 -49.21 12.81 11.75
N MET A 45 -49.65 11.54 11.89
CA MET A 45 -48.76 10.39 11.69
C MET A 45 -48.35 10.23 10.22
N CYS A 46 -49.22 10.57 9.28
CA CYS A 46 -48.90 10.47 7.85
C CYS A 46 -47.89 11.53 7.42
N ASP A 47 -48.02 12.76 7.91
CA ASP A 47 -47.01 13.81 7.69
C ASP A 47 -45.67 13.44 8.32
N LEU A 48 -45.68 12.86 9.53
CA LEU A 48 -44.48 12.38 10.21
C LEU A 48 -43.77 11.29 9.38
N VAL A 49 -44.51 10.24 8.99
CA VAL A 49 -43.98 9.11 8.21
C VAL A 49 -43.53 9.55 6.82
N GLY A 50 -44.30 10.40 6.15
CA GLY A 50 -43.95 10.94 4.83
C GLY A 50 -42.67 11.79 4.87
N ASN A 51 -42.52 12.66 5.87
CA ASN A 51 -41.31 13.46 6.04
C ASN A 51 -40.10 12.62 6.44
N ALA A 52 -40.29 11.63 7.32
CA ALA A 52 -39.25 10.67 7.69
C ALA A 52 -38.78 9.86 6.47
N ALA A 53 -39.72 9.33 5.68
CA ALA A 53 -39.44 8.58 4.45
C ALA A 53 -38.65 9.39 3.43
N ARG A 54 -38.99 10.68 3.21
CA ARG A 54 -38.23 11.57 2.32
C ARG A 54 -36.81 11.81 2.84
N SER A 55 -36.66 12.08 4.14
CA SER A 55 -35.35 12.21 4.77
C SER A 55 -34.52 10.92 4.68
N GLY A 56 -35.16 9.76 4.84
CA GLY A 56 -34.54 8.44 4.67
C GLY A 56 -34.08 8.19 3.25
N ALA A 57 -34.90 8.51 2.25
CA ALA A 57 -34.52 8.40 0.84
C ALA A 57 -33.30 9.26 0.48
N ILE A 58 -33.27 10.51 0.94
CA ILE A 58 -32.09 11.40 0.78
C ILE A 58 -30.88 10.76 1.46
N THR A 59 -31.05 10.25 2.68
CA THR A 59 -29.98 9.58 3.42
C THR A 59 -29.43 8.38 2.67
N CYS A 60 -30.28 7.55 2.05
CA CYS A 60 -29.85 6.43 1.22
C CYS A 60 -28.95 6.85 0.05
N VAL A 61 -29.25 7.99 -0.59
CA VAL A 61 -28.40 8.55 -1.66
C VAL A 61 -27.03 8.95 -1.12
N ILE A 62 -27.00 9.66 0.02
CA ILE A 62 -25.76 10.20 0.55
C ILE A 62 -24.92 9.10 1.26
N VAL A 63 -25.54 8.05 1.80
CA VAL A 63 -24.85 6.92 2.48
C VAL A 63 -24.42 5.83 1.49
N ALA A 64 -24.81 5.92 0.21
CA ALA A 64 -24.49 4.91 -0.80
C ALA A 64 -22.97 4.75 -1.00
N SER A 65 -22.38 3.81 -0.25
CA SER A 65 -21.00 3.36 -0.35
C SER A 65 -20.99 1.86 -0.67
N PRO A 66 -20.04 1.39 -1.50
CA PRO A 66 -19.93 -0.02 -1.83
C PRO A 66 -19.46 -0.88 -0.64
N VAL A 67 -18.61 -0.33 0.22
CA VAL A 67 -17.95 -1.04 1.33
C VAL A 67 -18.78 -0.97 2.62
N ILE A 68 -19.04 -2.13 3.25
CA ILE A 68 -19.85 -2.25 4.47
C ILE A 68 -19.23 -1.43 5.60
N GLY A 69 -17.94 -1.63 5.91
CA GLY A 69 -17.26 -0.88 6.97
C GLY A 69 -17.42 0.64 6.82
N ARG A 70 -17.33 1.16 5.59
CA ARG A 70 -17.51 2.59 5.30
C ARG A 70 -18.96 3.07 5.48
N VAL A 71 -19.95 2.27 5.07
CA VAL A 71 -21.38 2.58 5.31
C VAL A 71 -21.65 2.71 6.80
N VAL A 72 -21.04 1.86 7.62
CA VAL A 72 -21.21 1.85 9.07
C VAL A 72 -20.59 3.08 9.70
N VAL A 73 -19.35 3.43 9.33
CA VAL A 73 -18.67 4.65 9.82
C VAL A 73 -19.49 5.88 9.47
N VAL A 74 -19.80 6.04 8.18
CA VAL A 74 -20.53 7.22 7.69
C VAL A 74 -21.92 7.24 8.31
N GLY A 75 -22.61 6.10 8.35
CA GLY A 75 -23.94 5.98 8.93
C GLY A 75 -23.99 6.29 10.43
N SER A 76 -23.01 5.83 11.21
CA SER A 76 -22.91 6.14 12.64
C SER A 76 -22.63 7.62 12.87
N ASP A 77 -21.68 8.20 12.14
CA ASP A 77 -21.34 9.62 12.24
C ASP A 77 -22.54 10.50 11.91
N ARG A 78 -23.29 10.14 10.86
CA ARG A 78 -24.54 10.82 10.51
C ARG A 78 -25.58 10.69 11.60
N THR A 79 -25.78 9.48 12.11
CA THR A 79 -26.79 9.21 13.14
C THR A 79 -26.48 10.00 14.41
N ILE A 80 -25.23 9.98 14.87
CA ILE A 80 -24.80 10.72 16.07
C ILE A 80 -24.96 12.22 15.86
N GLY A 81 -24.45 12.76 14.75
CA GLY A 81 -24.56 14.19 14.44
C GLY A 81 -26.01 14.66 14.35
N THR A 82 -26.87 13.89 13.68
CA THR A 82 -28.29 14.19 13.53
C THR A 82 -29.05 14.09 14.85
N VAL A 83 -28.83 13.05 15.66
CA VAL A 83 -29.51 12.91 16.95
C VAL A 83 -29.09 14.04 17.89
N ALA A 84 -27.79 14.29 18.01
CA ALA A 84 -27.28 15.37 18.86
C ALA A 84 -27.75 16.74 18.38
N GLY A 85 -27.68 17.02 17.07
CA GLY A 85 -28.13 18.28 16.48
C GLY A 85 -29.63 18.49 16.61
N GLY A 86 -30.43 17.45 16.37
CA GLY A 86 -31.88 17.49 16.49
C GLY A 86 -32.35 17.73 17.92
N VAL A 87 -31.80 16.99 18.89
CA VAL A 87 -32.13 17.17 20.33
C VAL A 87 -31.70 18.54 20.81
N THR A 88 -30.48 18.98 20.47
CA THR A 88 -29.98 20.30 20.90
C THR A 88 -30.79 21.42 20.24
N GLY A 89 -31.15 21.29 18.96
CA GLY A 89 -32.02 22.24 18.25
C GLY A 89 -33.39 22.37 18.89
N TRP A 90 -34.00 21.23 19.27
CA TRP A 90 -35.27 21.23 20.00
C TRP A 90 -35.15 21.90 21.37
N LEU A 91 -34.11 21.59 22.16
CA LEU A 91 -33.87 22.21 23.45
C LEU A 91 -33.64 23.73 23.34
N CYS A 92 -32.87 24.18 22.35
CA CYS A 92 -32.65 25.61 22.09
C CYS A 92 -33.94 26.32 21.68
N PHE A 93 -34.80 25.68 20.88
CA PHE A 93 -36.12 26.21 20.55
C PHE A 93 -37.00 26.36 21.79
N MET A 94 -37.03 25.33 22.65
CA MET A 94 -37.78 25.36 23.91
C MET A 94 -37.28 26.49 24.83
N ALA A 95 -35.97 26.64 24.98
CA ALA A 95 -35.36 27.69 25.79
C ALA A 95 -35.67 29.10 25.24
N ALA A 96 -35.49 29.30 23.92
CA ALA A 96 -35.78 30.57 23.27
C ALA A 96 -37.26 30.95 23.42
N TYR A 97 -38.16 30.00 23.18
CA TYR A 97 -39.61 30.18 23.35
C TYR A 97 -39.98 30.57 24.78
N GLN A 98 -39.39 29.90 25.77
CA GLN A 98 -39.63 30.19 27.19
C GLN A 98 -39.10 31.58 27.61
N MET A 99 -37.92 31.98 27.12
CA MET A 99 -37.28 33.24 27.50
C MET A 99 -37.98 34.47 26.95
N THR A 100 -38.51 34.42 25.73
CA THR A 100 -38.99 35.62 25.02
C THR A 100 -40.50 35.79 25.01
N ARG A 101 -41.25 34.79 25.52
CA ARG A 101 -42.67 34.73 25.98
C ARG A 101 -43.76 35.59 25.32
N SER A 102 -43.51 36.26 24.19
CA SER A 102 -44.49 36.99 23.35
C SER A 102 -43.89 37.59 22.06
N HIS A 103 -42.58 37.91 22.03
CA HIS A 103 -41.99 38.62 20.89
C HIS A 103 -41.33 37.67 19.87
N TYR A 104 -42.02 37.43 18.75
CA TYR A 104 -41.54 36.60 17.64
C TYR A 104 -40.13 37.01 17.17
N LEU A 105 -39.88 38.29 16.92
CA LEU A 105 -38.56 38.76 16.48
C LEU A 105 -37.44 38.40 17.47
N TRP A 106 -37.73 38.45 18.77
CA TRP A 106 -36.73 38.15 19.79
C TRP A 106 -36.47 36.64 19.90
N GLN A 107 -37.47 35.80 19.65
CA GLN A 107 -37.27 34.34 19.54
C GLN A 107 -36.24 34.02 18.46
N TYR A 108 -36.38 34.58 17.26
CA TYR A 108 -35.45 34.32 16.15
C TYR A 108 -34.05 34.85 16.42
N ALA A 109 -33.92 36.05 17.01
CA ALA A 109 -32.58 36.57 17.29
C ALA A 109 -31.86 35.80 18.42
N VAL A 110 -32.58 35.31 19.44
CA VAL A 110 -31.99 34.37 20.43
C VAL A 110 -31.61 33.06 19.77
N LEU A 111 -32.47 32.51 18.90
CA LEU A 111 -32.17 31.29 18.15
C LEU A 111 -30.92 31.46 17.27
N CYS A 112 -30.80 32.53 16.48
CA CYS A 112 -29.62 32.81 15.66
C CYS A 112 -28.33 32.88 16.48
N LEU A 113 -28.38 33.49 17.66
CA LEU A 113 -27.23 33.53 18.58
C LEU A 113 -26.87 32.11 19.05
N MET A 114 -27.86 31.33 19.47
CA MET A 114 -27.66 29.94 19.92
C MET A 114 -27.11 29.06 18.79
N VAL A 115 -27.66 29.14 17.58
CA VAL A 115 -27.16 28.42 16.39
C VAL A 115 -25.68 28.72 16.19
N THR A 116 -25.29 29.99 16.27
CA THR A 116 -23.91 30.42 16.03
C THR A 116 -22.96 29.82 17.07
N VAL A 117 -23.34 29.88 18.35
CA VAL A 117 -22.54 29.32 19.45
C VAL A 117 -22.44 27.79 19.34
N PHE A 118 -23.55 27.09 19.11
CA PHE A 118 -23.55 25.63 19.02
C PHE A 118 -22.89 25.11 17.73
N ALA A 119 -23.04 25.81 16.60
CA ALA A 119 -22.32 25.46 15.37
C ALA A 119 -20.81 25.57 15.58
N TRP A 120 -20.34 26.70 16.14
CA TRP A 120 -18.92 26.89 16.47
C TRP A 120 -18.41 25.85 17.47
N ALA A 121 -19.15 25.62 18.56
CA ALA A 121 -18.80 24.61 19.56
C ALA A 121 -18.75 23.20 18.94
N SER A 122 -19.68 22.85 18.04
CA SER A 122 -19.69 21.54 17.38
C SER A 122 -18.45 21.29 16.52
N VAL A 123 -17.91 22.34 15.88
CA VAL A 123 -16.67 22.24 15.10
C VAL A 123 -15.47 22.00 16.02
N ILE A 124 -15.39 22.73 17.13
CA ILE A 124 -14.31 22.56 18.12
C ILE A 124 -14.37 21.16 18.75
N VAL A 125 -15.55 20.73 19.19
CA VAL A 125 -15.75 19.41 19.79
C VAL A 125 -15.48 18.31 18.76
N GLY A 126 -15.93 18.46 17.51
CA GLY A 126 -15.68 17.48 16.46
C GLY A 126 -14.20 17.33 16.12
N TRP A 127 -13.46 18.45 16.11
CA TRP A 127 -12.02 18.46 15.91
C TRP A 127 -11.28 17.82 17.09
N TRP A 128 -11.67 18.16 18.33
CA TRP A 128 -10.98 17.72 19.54
C TRP A 128 -11.28 16.28 19.95
N ALA A 129 -12.54 15.85 19.85
CA ALA A 129 -12.98 14.61 20.48
C ALA A 129 -12.72 13.34 19.64
N ALA A 130 -12.73 13.41 18.31
CA ALA A 130 -12.76 12.17 17.51
C ALA A 130 -12.37 12.30 16.03
N ARG A 131 -11.78 13.43 15.58
CA ARG A 131 -11.49 13.69 14.14
C ARG A 131 -12.72 13.41 13.24
N LEU A 132 -13.92 13.72 13.74
CA LEU A 132 -15.16 13.45 13.03
C LEU A 132 -15.38 14.57 12.01
N GLU A 133 -14.92 14.38 10.77
CA GLU A 133 -15.00 15.44 9.75
C GLU A 133 -16.44 15.77 9.31
N THR A 134 -17.33 14.78 9.39
CA THR A 134 -18.71 14.89 8.87
C THR A 134 -19.73 15.20 9.96
N THR A 135 -19.49 14.77 11.20
CA THR A 135 -20.43 14.92 12.32
C THR A 135 -20.79 16.39 12.63
N PRO A 136 -19.85 17.36 12.71
CA PRO A 136 -20.17 18.76 12.99
C PRO A 136 -21.05 19.42 11.91
N LYS A 137 -20.82 19.05 10.64
CA LYS A 137 -21.60 19.56 9.50
C LYS A 137 -23.04 19.08 9.60
N LEU A 138 -23.24 17.79 9.91
CA LEU A 138 -24.57 17.19 10.04
C LEU A 138 -25.28 17.61 11.32
N PHE A 139 -24.54 17.80 12.41
CA PHE A 139 -25.03 18.41 13.64
C PHE A 139 -25.62 19.78 13.34
N THR A 140 -24.83 20.67 12.71
CA THR A 140 -25.25 22.05 12.41
C THR A 140 -26.45 22.07 11.47
N LEU A 141 -26.44 21.25 10.41
CA LEU A 141 -27.55 21.16 9.46
C LEU A 141 -28.84 20.70 10.15
N THR A 142 -28.77 19.63 10.95
CA THR A 142 -29.95 19.09 11.64
C THR A 142 -30.46 20.05 12.71
N PHE A 143 -29.54 20.70 13.43
CA PHE A 143 -29.85 21.74 14.40
C PHE A 143 -30.66 22.85 13.76
N VAL A 144 -30.18 23.41 12.64
CA VAL A 144 -30.86 24.51 11.92
C VAL A 144 -32.23 24.04 11.42
N LEU A 145 -32.32 22.84 10.85
CA LEU A 145 -33.59 22.30 10.39
C LEU A 145 -34.61 22.19 11.53
N VAL A 146 -34.24 21.67 12.69
CA VAL A 146 -35.17 21.50 13.82
C VAL A 146 -35.51 22.85 14.47
N ALA A 147 -34.50 23.70 14.69
CA ALA A 147 -34.68 24.98 15.37
C ALA A 147 -35.52 25.99 14.57
N PHE A 148 -35.40 26.02 13.24
CA PHE A 148 -36.11 27.00 12.39
C PHE A 148 -37.34 26.46 11.66
N SER A 149 -37.56 25.14 11.58
CA SER A 149 -38.76 24.60 10.93
C SER A 149 -39.98 24.53 11.86
N ALA A 150 -39.79 24.74 13.16
CA ALA A 150 -40.84 24.68 14.16
C ALA A 150 -41.68 25.96 14.18
N LYS A 151 -43.00 25.84 13.99
CA LYS A 151 -43.96 26.95 14.21
C LYS A 151 -44.44 27.02 15.65
N ASP A 152 -44.59 25.86 16.30
CA ASP A 152 -45.10 25.68 17.66
C ASP A 152 -44.27 24.60 18.39
N MET A 153 -44.36 24.52 19.72
CA MET A 153 -43.62 23.53 20.51
C MET A 153 -43.93 22.06 20.12
N THR A 154 -45.20 21.74 19.88
CA THR A 154 -45.62 20.40 19.43
C THR A 154 -45.03 20.09 18.06
N ASN A 155 -45.12 21.06 17.14
CA ASN A 155 -44.54 20.96 15.80
C ASN A 155 -43.01 20.80 15.84
N ALA A 156 -42.31 21.43 16.80
CA ALA A 156 -40.86 21.30 16.98
C ALA A 156 -40.44 19.86 17.29
N PHE A 157 -41.17 19.21 18.20
CA PHE A 157 -40.92 17.83 18.60
C PHE A 157 -41.22 16.87 17.43
N GLU A 158 -42.33 17.06 16.71
CA GLU A 158 -42.68 16.25 15.54
C GLU A 158 -41.63 16.39 14.41
N VAL A 159 -41.16 17.61 14.13
CA VAL A 159 -40.08 17.84 13.16
C VAL A 159 -38.79 17.15 13.62
N MET A 160 -38.42 17.26 14.89
CA MET A 160 -37.24 16.57 15.43
C MET A 160 -37.35 15.05 15.24
N VAL A 161 -38.47 14.44 15.67
CA VAL A 161 -38.67 12.99 15.60
C VAL A 161 -38.69 12.51 14.15
N SER A 162 -39.39 13.20 13.24
CA SER A 162 -39.42 12.84 11.81
C SER A 162 -38.04 12.89 11.17
N ARG A 163 -37.21 13.90 11.47
CA ARG A 163 -35.85 14.01 10.90
C ARG A 163 -34.91 12.95 11.45
N ILE A 164 -34.91 12.73 12.77
CA ILE A 164 -34.09 11.71 13.42
C ILE A 164 -34.50 10.32 12.90
N SER A 165 -35.79 9.98 12.95
CA SER A 165 -36.29 8.68 12.48
C SER A 165 -36.05 8.46 11.00
N GLY A 166 -36.21 9.48 10.15
CA GLY A 166 -35.92 9.41 8.72
C GLY A 166 -34.45 9.10 8.44
N ILE A 167 -33.52 9.80 9.10
CA ILE A 167 -32.09 9.60 8.89
C ILE A 167 -31.63 8.26 9.47
N VAL A 168 -32.06 7.91 10.68
CA VAL A 168 -31.76 6.60 11.31
C VAL A 168 -32.35 5.44 10.49
N GLY A 169 -33.59 5.58 10.03
CA GLY A 169 -34.23 4.59 9.16
C GLY A 169 -33.50 4.46 7.82
N GLY A 170 -33.12 5.58 7.22
CA GLY A 170 -32.35 5.60 5.97
C GLY A 170 -30.96 4.97 6.11
N THR A 171 -30.23 5.22 7.22
CA THR A 171 -28.94 4.56 7.48
C THR A 171 -29.12 3.06 7.69
N LEU A 172 -30.14 2.64 8.44
CA LEU A 172 -30.45 1.22 8.65
C LEU A 172 -30.81 0.49 7.36
N ILE A 173 -31.67 1.09 6.52
CA ILE A 173 -32.04 0.53 5.21
C ILE A 173 -30.81 0.45 4.30
N SER A 174 -29.98 1.50 4.28
CA SER A 174 -28.75 1.51 3.47
C SER A 174 -27.77 0.43 3.91
N LEU A 175 -27.63 0.22 5.22
CA LEU A 175 -26.81 -0.83 5.80
C LEU A 175 -27.33 -2.22 5.45
N LEU A 176 -28.64 -2.44 5.58
CA LEU A 176 -29.28 -3.70 5.20
C LEU A 176 -29.08 -3.99 3.71
N LEU A 177 -29.21 -3.00 2.86
CA LEU A 177 -28.95 -3.13 1.42
C LEU A 177 -27.47 -3.35 1.11
N ALA A 178 -26.55 -2.74 1.87
CA ALA A 178 -25.11 -2.98 1.70
C ALA A 178 -24.73 -4.43 2.03
N VAL A 179 -25.37 -5.02 3.05
CA VAL A 179 -25.16 -6.42 3.43
C VAL A 179 -25.84 -7.38 2.46
N THR A 180 -27.07 -7.09 2.03
CA THR A 180 -27.88 -8.02 1.21
C THR A 180 -27.62 -7.94 -0.29
N VAL A 181 -27.42 -6.74 -0.83
CA VAL A 181 -27.29 -6.50 -2.27
C VAL A 181 -25.80 -6.41 -2.61
N TYR A 182 -25.14 -7.57 -2.74
CA TYR A 182 -23.71 -7.70 -3.08
C TYR A 182 -22.79 -7.14 -1.97
N PRO A 183 -22.52 -7.84 -0.87
CA PRO A 183 -21.60 -7.32 0.14
C PRO A 183 -20.20 -7.13 -0.46
N SER A 184 -19.73 -5.87 -0.57
CA SER A 184 -18.29 -5.58 -0.74
C SER A 184 -17.72 -5.40 0.64
N SER A 185 -16.73 -6.21 0.98
CA SER A 185 -16.09 -6.21 2.28
C SER A 185 -14.71 -5.58 2.16
N ALA A 186 -14.39 -4.66 3.06
CA ALA A 186 -13.05 -4.13 3.20
C ALA A 186 -12.04 -5.26 3.50
N THR A 187 -12.45 -6.29 4.25
CA THR A 187 -11.62 -7.48 4.50
C THR A 187 -11.29 -8.24 3.21
N GLN A 188 -12.24 -8.35 2.27
CA GLN A 188 -11.98 -8.98 0.96
C GLN A 188 -11.00 -8.16 0.12
N GLU A 189 -11.23 -6.85 0.06
CA GLU A 189 -10.36 -5.91 -0.68
C GLU A 189 -8.93 -5.95 -0.12
N LEU A 190 -8.78 -5.90 1.21
CA LEU A 190 -7.51 -6.03 1.92
C LEU A 190 -6.77 -7.33 1.59
N LEU A 191 -7.43 -8.49 1.71
CA LEU A 191 -6.84 -9.79 1.38
C LEU A 191 -6.39 -9.87 -0.08
N GLN A 192 -7.18 -9.28 -0.97
CA GLN A 192 -6.88 -9.26 -2.39
C GLN A 192 -5.67 -8.36 -2.69
N ASP A 193 -5.59 -7.17 -2.07
CA ASP A 193 -4.46 -6.26 -2.22
C ASP A 193 -3.16 -6.85 -1.62
N LEU A 194 -3.23 -7.58 -0.50
CA LEU A 194 -2.09 -8.32 0.04
C LEU A 194 -1.61 -9.41 -0.94
N LYS A 195 -2.53 -10.19 -1.51
CA LYS A 195 -2.19 -11.21 -2.52
C LYS A 195 -1.58 -10.59 -3.78
N VAL A 196 -2.09 -9.44 -4.21
CA VAL A 196 -1.49 -8.66 -5.30
C VAL A 196 -0.07 -8.25 -4.95
N ALA A 197 0.17 -7.72 -3.75
CA ALA A 197 1.49 -7.27 -3.31
C ALA A 197 2.50 -8.43 -3.27
N LEU A 198 2.10 -9.61 -2.77
CA LEU A 198 2.92 -10.82 -2.77
C LEU A 198 3.27 -11.31 -4.19
N ARG A 199 2.30 -11.27 -5.12
CA ARG A 199 2.58 -11.55 -6.54
C ARG A 199 3.48 -10.49 -7.16
N GLY A 200 3.34 -9.24 -6.74
CA GLY A 200 4.24 -8.16 -7.09
C GLY A 200 5.67 -8.46 -6.69
N LEU A 201 5.93 -8.98 -5.48
CA LEU A 201 7.27 -9.43 -5.06
C LEU A 201 7.83 -10.50 -6.00
N THR A 202 6.98 -11.44 -6.41
CA THR A 202 7.35 -12.54 -7.33
C THR A 202 7.78 -12.00 -8.71
N GLU A 203 7.05 -11.02 -9.26
CA GLU A 203 7.40 -10.39 -10.55
C GLU A 203 8.58 -9.40 -10.43
N LEU A 204 8.71 -8.70 -9.30
CA LEU A 204 9.83 -7.82 -9.01
C LEU A 204 11.13 -8.62 -8.91
N ASN A 205 11.14 -9.72 -8.15
CA ASN A 205 12.29 -10.61 -8.04
C ASN A 205 12.69 -11.19 -9.40
N LYS A 206 11.72 -11.69 -10.17
CA LYS A 206 11.96 -12.20 -11.53
C LYS A 206 12.57 -11.16 -12.46
N SER A 207 12.15 -9.90 -12.35
CA SER A 207 12.69 -8.79 -13.13
C SER A 207 14.12 -8.43 -12.69
N ALA A 208 14.36 -8.36 -11.38
CA ALA A 208 15.69 -8.14 -10.80
C ALA A 208 16.67 -9.24 -11.18
N VAL A 209 16.25 -10.51 -11.12
CA VAL A 209 17.04 -11.68 -11.52
C VAL A 209 17.39 -11.66 -13.00
N ARG A 210 16.42 -11.32 -13.87
CA ARG A 210 16.68 -11.19 -15.31
C ARG A 210 17.75 -10.14 -15.55
N GLU A 211 17.59 -8.96 -14.95
CA GLU A 211 18.57 -7.89 -15.11
C GLU A 211 19.95 -8.27 -14.56
N ALA A 212 20.01 -8.97 -13.43
CA ALA A 212 21.24 -9.56 -12.94
C ALA A 212 21.85 -10.47 -14.01
N ALA A 213 21.12 -11.48 -14.49
CA ALA A 213 21.60 -12.43 -15.51
C ALA A 213 22.07 -11.74 -16.80
N HIS A 214 21.39 -10.68 -17.24
CA HIS A 214 21.82 -9.85 -18.35
C HIS A 214 23.12 -9.08 -18.02
N ALA A 215 23.21 -8.46 -16.85
CA ALA A 215 24.41 -7.75 -16.38
C ALA A 215 25.61 -8.70 -16.24
N LEU A 216 25.36 -9.99 -15.97
CA LEU A 216 26.37 -11.04 -15.91
C LEU A 216 26.79 -11.55 -17.30
N GLY A 217 26.17 -11.09 -18.39
CA GLY A 217 26.52 -11.48 -19.76
C GLY A 217 25.92 -12.81 -20.24
N HIS A 218 24.90 -13.34 -19.56
CA HIS A 218 24.39 -14.70 -19.80
C HIS A 218 23.06 -14.79 -20.57
N ALA A 219 22.51 -13.67 -21.05
CA ALA A 219 21.22 -13.65 -21.74
C ALA A 219 21.28 -13.89 -23.26
N THR A 220 22.40 -14.39 -23.80
CA THR A 220 22.37 -14.95 -25.15
C THR A 220 21.64 -16.29 -25.08
N GLN A 221 20.34 -16.27 -25.39
CA GLN A 221 19.52 -17.46 -25.50
C GLN A 221 20.24 -18.47 -26.41
N PRO A 222 20.39 -19.75 -25.99
CA PRO A 222 21.18 -20.75 -26.70
C PRO A 222 20.58 -21.22 -28.05
N GLY A 223 19.68 -20.45 -28.68
CA GLY A 223 18.86 -20.92 -29.80
C GLY A 223 18.78 -20.04 -31.05
N GLU A 224 19.16 -18.76 -31.02
CA GLU A 224 19.05 -17.88 -32.20
C GLU A 224 20.46 -17.56 -32.76
N ASP A 225 20.78 -18.16 -33.91
CA ASP A 225 21.77 -17.72 -34.89
C ASP A 225 23.27 -17.71 -34.47
N ARG A 226 23.76 -18.83 -33.95
CA ARG A 226 25.19 -19.02 -33.63
C ARG A 226 26.10 -19.36 -34.83
N GLU A 227 25.56 -19.55 -36.03
CA GLU A 227 26.32 -20.08 -37.18
C GLU A 227 27.11 -19.06 -38.02
N HIS A 228 27.04 -17.75 -37.73
CA HIS A 228 27.74 -16.73 -38.54
C HIS A 228 28.62 -15.72 -37.78
N ARG A 229 28.95 -15.97 -36.50
CA ARG A 229 29.79 -15.05 -35.71
C ARG A 229 31.15 -15.66 -35.38
N GLU A 230 31.90 -16.01 -36.42
CA GLU A 230 33.30 -16.41 -36.30
C GLU A 230 34.20 -15.16 -36.37
N GLU A 231 35.00 -14.97 -35.32
CA GLU A 231 36.32 -14.30 -35.28
C GLU A 231 36.51 -12.78 -35.10
N GLU A 232 35.50 -11.92 -34.97
CA GLU A 232 35.77 -10.50 -34.67
C GLU A 232 35.85 -10.19 -33.17
N ASP A 233 37.10 -10.19 -32.69
CA ASP A 233 37.64 -9.39 -31.58
C ASP A 233 37.00 -9.60 -30.21
N THR A 234 37.77 -10.19 -29.27
CA THR A 234 37.43 -10.39 -27.85
C THR A 234 37.37 -9.06 -27.07
N GLY A 235 36.91 -7.98 -27.70
CA GLY A 235 36.78 -6.64 -27.18
C GLY A 235 35.86 -6.64 -25.95
N VAL A 236 36.48 -6.63 -24.79
CA VAL A 236 35.91 -6.38 -23.45
C VAL A 236 35.21 -5.01 -23.37
N ASP A 237 35.25 -4.22 -24.44
CA ASP A 237 34.80 -2.83 -24.51
C ASP A 237 33.32 -2.61 -24.87
N LYS A 238 32.58 -3.67 -25.24
CA LYS A 238 31.13 -3.52 -25.48
C LYS A 238 30.36 -3.79 -24.19
N PRO A 239 29.59 -2.81 -23.65
CA PRO A 239 28.76 -3.03 -22.47
C PRO A 239 27.83 -4.23 -22.70
N LEU A 240 27.75 -5.12 -21.71
CA LEU A 240 27.05 -6.41 -21.80
C LEU A 240 25.52 -6.25 -22.05
N LEU A 241 24.95 -5.09 -21.72
CA LEU A 241 23.63 -4.67 -22.18
C LEU A 241 23.71 -3.44 -23.07
N GLY A 242 22.88 -3.42 -24.12
CA GLY A 242 22.50 -2.17 -24.74
C GLY A 242 21.80 -1.27 -23.71
N ARG A 243 22.17 0.02 -23.65
CA ARG A 243 21.56 1.00 -22.72
C ARG A 243 20.02 0.98 -22.75
N ASN A 244 19.42 0.69 -23.90
CA ASN A 244 17.97 0.63 -24.07
C ASN A 244 17.33 -0.59 -23.38
N GLU A 245 18.00 -1.75 -23.38
CA GLU A 245 17.51 -2.95 -22.70
C GLU A 245 17.60 -2.80 -21.18
N ALA A 246 18.74 -2.28 -20.68
CA ALA A 246 18.92 -1.96 -19.27
C ALA A 246 17.86 -0.95 -18.77
N ALA A 247 17.55 0.07 -19.58
CA ALA A 247 16.48 1.01 -19.27
C ALA A 247 15.09 0.35 -19.23
N GLY A 248 14.84 -0.62 -20.13
CA GLY A 248 13.59 -1.39 -20.17
C GLY A 248 13.38 -2.25 -18.92
N HIS A 249 14.41 -2.98 -18.47
CA HIS A 249 14.36 -3.80 -17.26
C HIS A 249 14.18 -2.95 -16.00
N SER A 250 14.93 -1.86 -15.87
CA SER A 250 14.79 -0.97 -14.72
C SER A 250 13.40 -0.35 -14.65
N LYS A 251 12.81 0.03 -15.79
CA LYS A 251 11.41 0.50 -15.85
C LYS A 251 10.42 -0.57 -15.40
N ALA A 252 10.66 -1.83 -15.72
CA ALA A 252 9.81 -2.94 -15.26
C ALA A 252 9.92 -3.17 -13.75
N CYS A 253 11.14 -3.12 -13.19
CA CYS A 253 11.36 -3.21 -11.74
C CYS A 253 10.71 -2.03 -11.00
N GLU A 254 10.85 -0.80 -11.51
CA GLU A 254 10.22 0.39 -10.94
C GLU A 254 8.69 0.28 -10.97
N ALA A 255 8.11 -0.11 -12.11
CA ALA A 255 6.67 -0.35 -12.23
C ALA A 255 6.19 -1.45 -11.26
N GLY A 256 6.97 -2.52 -11.09
CA GLY A 256 6.70 -3.58 -10.12
C GLY A 256 6.67 -3.07 -8.68
N LEU A 257 7.69 -2.31 -8.27
CA LEU A 257 7.77 -1.70 -6.94
C LEU A 257 6.58 -0.77 -6.68
N VAL A 258 6.28 0.14 -7.62
CA VAL A 258 5.16 1.06 -7.45
C VAL A 258 3.83 0.32 -7.43
N GLY A 259 3.67 -0.75 -8.21
CA GLY A 259 2.50 -1.64 -8.14
C GLY A 259 2.30 -2.26 -6.77
N ILE A 260 3.38 -2.75 -6.13
CA ILE A 260 3.36 -3.29 -4.76
C ILE A 260 2.97 -2.18 -3.78
N LEU A 261 3.63 -1.03 -3.81
CA LEU A 261 3.37 0.07 -2.87
C LEU A 261 1.95 0.61 -3.00
N ALA A 262 1.42 0.71 -4.21
CA ALA A 262 0.04 1.10 -4.46
C ALA A 262 -0.95 0.08 -3.88
N ALA A 263 -0.66 -1.22 -3.98
CA ALA A 263 -1.47 -2.26 -3.35
C ALA A 263 -1.42 -2.21 -1.82
N LEU A 264 -0.23 -2.04 -1.24
CA LEU A 264 -0.05 -1.91 0.21
C LEU A 264 -0.69 -0.64 0.77
N SER A 265 -0.69 0.46 0.00
CA SER A 265 -1.38 1.69 0.37
C SER A 265 -2.91 1.46 0.46
N ARG A 266 -3.52 0.83 -0.55
CA ARG A 266 -4.93 0.45 -0.50
C ARG A 266 -5.25 -0.53 0.62
N ALA A 267 -4.37 -1.50 0.87
CA ALA A 267 -4.48 -2.41 2.02
C ALA A 267 -4.48 -1.63 3.34
N THR A 268 -3.58 -0.66 3.50
CA THR A 268 -3.49 0.21 4.68
C THR A 268 -4.77 1.04 4.88
N GLU A 269 -5.36 1.56 3.80
CA GLU A 269 -6.65 2.27 3.87
C GLU A 269 -7.83 1.35 4.22
N ALA A 270 -7.81 0.11 3.72
CA ALA A 270 -8.85 -0.89 3.97
C ALA A 270 -8.76 -1.50 5.38
N LEU A 271 -7.56 -1.56 5.97
CA LEU A 271 -7.31 -2.16 7.28
C LEU A 271 -8.22 -1.63 8.41
N PRO A 272 -8.33 -0.32 8.69
CA PRO A 272 -9.23 0.19 9.74
C PRO A 272 -10.72 -0.01 9.42
N LEU A 273 -11.08 -0.15 8.14
CA LEU A 273 -12.44 -0.47 7.72
C LEU A 273 -12.74 -1.95 7.98
N SER A 274 -11.77 -2.84 7.72
CA SER A 274 -11.88 -4.28 7.95
C SER A 274 -12.04 -4.62 9.44
N GLN A 275 -11.45 -3.85 10.36
CA GLN A 275 -11.68 -4.01 11.80
C GLN A 275 -13.14 -3.78 12.21
N ARG A 276 -13.87 -2.97 11.44
CA ARG A 276 -15.30 -2.69 11.67
C ARG A 276 -16.21 -3.70 10.98
N GLU A 277 -15.64 -4.71 10.36
CA GLU A 277 -16.35 -5.83 9.77
C GLU A 277 -16.17 -7.05 10.67
N ALA A 278 -17.29 -7.69 11.00
CA ALA A 278 -17.33 -8.93 11.77
C ALA A 278 -17.71 -10.05 10.82
N TYR A 279 -16.87 -11.06 10.73
CA TYR A 279 -17.13 -12.23 9.90
C TYR A 279 -18.17 -13.12 10.58
N ILE A 280 -19.21 -13.51 9.84
CA ILE A 280 -20.32 -14.34 10.35
C ILE A 280 -20.26 -15.76 9.81
N GLY A 281 -19.82 -15.89 8.56
CA GLY A 281 -19.82 -17.16 7.85
C GLY A 281 -19.78 -16.96 6.34
N THR A 282 -19.85 -18.09 5.64
CA THR A 282 -19.88 -18.14 4.18
C THR A 282 -21.24 -18.63 3.73
N PHE A 283 -21.93 -17.83 2.91
CA PHE A 283 -23.24 -18.15 2.37
C PHE A 283 -23.17 -18.12 0.83
N LEU A 284 -23.57 -19.23 0.20
CA LEU A 284 -23.50 -19.43 -1.26
C LEU A 284 -22.08 -19.19 -1.84
N GLY A 285 -21.05 -19.64 -1.11
CA GLY A 285 -19.65 -19.46 -1.51
C GLY A 285 -19.12 -18.03 -1.39
N ARG A 286 -19.91 -17.10 -0.83
CA ARG A 286 -19.49 -15.72 -0.57
C ARG A 286 -19.31 -15.51 0.93
N MET A 287 -18.28 -14.76 1.31
CA MET A 287 -18.08 -14.37 2.70
C MET A 287 -19.09 -13.29 3.09
N TRP A 288 -19.69 -13.44 4.27
CA TRP A 288 -20.64 -12.50 4.81
C TRP A 288 -20.06 -11.81 6.03
N PHE A 289 -20.11 -10.48 5.98
CA PHE A 289 -19.64 -9.60 7.03
C PHE A 289 -20.78 -8.72 7.51
N LEU A 290 -20.84 -8.48 8.81
CA LEU A 290 -21.74 -7.50 9.42
C LEU A 290 -20.89 -6.33 9.94
N PRO A 291 -21.49 -5.15 10.13
CA PRO A 291 -20.96 -4.16 11.06
C PRO A 291 -20.54 -4.81 12.38
N GLY A 292 -19.25 -4.77 12.66
CA GLY A 292 -18.68 -5.12 13.94
C GLY A 292 -19.07 -4.10 14.99
N VAL A 293 -20.07 -4.43 15.81
CA VAL A 293 -20.24 -3.78 17.11
C VAL A 293 -19.29 -4.50 18.06
N LYS A 294 -18.29 -3.79 18.59
CA LYS A 294 -17.24 -4.34 19.50
C LYS A 294 -17.79 -5.13 20.70
N TRP A 295 -19.08 -5.01 20.99
CA TRP A 295 -19.74 -5.63 22.14
C TRP A 295 -20.07 -7.11 21.91
N PHE A 296 -20.18 -7.54 20.66
CA PHE A 296 -20.30 -8.95 20.35
C PHE A 296 -18.89 -9.53 20.15
N ARG A 297 -18.61 -10.67 20.78
CA ARG A 297 -17.38 -11.47 20.56
C ARG A 297 -17.40 -12.11 19.16
N MET A 298 -17.62 -11.29 18.13
CA MET A 298 -17.55 -11.72 16.75
C MET A 298 -16.09 -11.83 16.34
N ARG A 299 -15.87 -12.65 15.33
CA ARG A 299 -14.53 -12.89 14.81
C ARG A 299 -14.15 -11.75 13.86
N HIS A 300 -13.04 -11.10 14.15
CA HIS A 300 -12.46 -10.02 13.36
C HIS A 300 -11.18 -10.47 12.69
N LEU A 301 -10.72 -9.71 11.71
CA LEU A 301 -9.40 -9.91 11.14
C LEU A 301 -8.32 -9.54 12.19
N PRO A 302 -7.24 -10.35 12.33
CA PRO A 302 -6.12 -10.04 13.21
C PRO A 302 -5.40 -8.77 12.73
N TYR A 303 -5.61 -7.64 13.43
CA TYR A 303 -5.17 -6.34 12.94
C TYR A 303 -3.65 -6.17 13.03
N GLU A 304 -3.07 -6.52 14.18
CA GLU A 304 -1.64 -6.34 14.46
C GLU A 304 -0.82 -7.18 13.48
N GLU A 305 -1.21 -8.44 13.30
CA GLU A 305 -0.58 -9.38 12.38
C GLU A 305 -0.77 -8.95 10.91
N THR A 306 -1.90 -8.31 10.57
CA THR A 306 -2.07 -7.76 9.21
C THR A 306 -1.15 -6.57 8.96
N GLU A 307 -1.00 -5.69 9.95
CA GLU A 307 -0.12 -4.53 9.87
C GLU A 307 1.35 -4.97 9.74
N GLU A 308 1.78 -5.98 10.51
CA GLU A 308 3.10 -6.60 10.41
C GLU A 308 3.32 -7.20 9.01
N VAL A 309 2.38 -7.97 8.48
CA VAL A 309 2.49 -8.52 7.11
C VAL A 309 2.61 -7.40 6.07
N ILE A 310 1.87 -6.30 6.19
CA ILE A 310 1.98 -5.14 5.28
C ILE A 310 3.39 -4.55 5.34
N MET A 311 3.95 -4.40 6.53
CA MET A 311 5.28 -3.86 6.75
C MET A 311 6.38 -4.78 6.21
N GLU A 312 6.27 -6.09 6.44
CA GLU A 312 7.22 -7.09 5.93
C GLU A 312 7.22 -7.19 4.40
N ILE A 313 6.04 -7.13 3.75
CA ILE A 313 5.97 -7.09 2.29
C ILE A 313 6.63 -5.81 1.77
N ARG A 314 6.40 -4.67 2.44
CA ARG A 314 7.02 -3.39 2.08
C ARG A 314 8.54 -3.47 2.19
N PHE A 315 9.05 -3.93 3.32
CA PHE A 315 10.49 -4.08 3.58
C PHE A 315 11.15 -5.00 2.55
N THR A 316 10.54 -6.16 2.30
CA THR A 316 11.02 -7.12 1.29
C THR A 316 11.05 -6.52 -0.12
N ALA A 317 10.01 -5.78 -0.52
CA ALA A 317 9.96 -5.11 -1.82
C ALA A 317 11.08 -4.08 -1.98
N TRP A 318 11.34 -3.31 -0.93
CA TRP A 318 12.43 -2.34 -0.87
C TRP A 318 13.79 -2.99 -1.00
N LEU A 319 13.99 -4.12 -0.34
CA LEU A 319 15.25 -4.83 -0.39
C LEU A 319 15.51 -5.43 -1.76
N LEU A 320 14.50 -6.03 -2.39
CA LEU A 320 14.58 -6.48 -3.79
C LEU A 320 14.92 -5.33 -4.75
N TRP A 321 14.36 -4.15 -4.51
CA TRP A 321 14.70 -2.95 -5.28
C TRP A 321 16.15 -2.51 -5.06
N ARG A 322 16.66 -2.52 -3.82
CA ARG A 322 18.07 -2.22 -3.51
C ARG A 322 19.02 -3.20 -4.19
N ILE A 323 18.67 -4.49 -4.19
CA ILE A 323 19.43 -5.54 -4.89
C ILE A 323 19.45 -5.28 -6.39
N HIS A 324 18.30 -4.96 -7.00
CA HIS A 324 18.23 -4.56 -8.40
C HIS A 324 19.12 -3.33 -8.70
N LEU A 325 19.07 -2.29 -7.86
CA LEU A 325 19.94 -1.12 -8.03
C LEU A 325 21.42 -1.47 -7.93
N ALA A 326 21.80 -2.38 -7.02
CA ALA A 326 23.17 -2.87 -6.90
C ALA A 326 23.62 -3.57 -8.19
N PHE A 327 22.80 -4.46 -8.76
CA PHE A 327 23.08 -5.09 -10.06
C PHE A 327 23.17 -4.09 -11.21
N ARG A 328 22.31 -3.08 -11.23
CA ARG A 328 22.34 -2.03 -12.26
C ARG A 328 23.63 -1.20 -12.18
N GLN A 329 24.03 -0.82 -10.98
CA GLN A 329 25.30 -0.09 -10.77
C GLN A 329 26.52 -0.91 -11.19
N MET A 330 26.44 -2.24 -11.07
CA MET A 330 27.44 -3.18 -11.57
C MET A 330 27.46 -3.28 -13.10
N GLY A 331 26.30 -3.27 -13.77
CA GLY A 331 26.19 -3.52 -15.21
C GLY A 331 26.31 -2.30 -16.13
N VAL A 332 25.94 -1.09 -15.68
CA VAL A 332 25.79 0.09 -16.56
C VAL A 332 26.93 1.10 -16.43
N GLY A 333 27.72 1.04 -15.35
CA GLY A 333 28.79 2.00 -15.08
C GLY A 333 30.08 1.66 -15.83
N GLY A 334 30.43 2.44 -16.86
CA GLY A 334 31.82 2.54 -17.31
C GLY A 334 32.67 3.09 -16.17
N GLY A 335 33.39 2.22 -15.47
CA GLY A 335 34.16 2.57 -14.27
C GLY A 335 34.48 1.34 -13.43
N MET A 336 35.05 1.54 -12.24
CA MET A 336 35.40 0.43 -11.34
C MET A 336 34.23 -0.45 -10.93
N GLY A 337 32.99 0.05 -10.96
CA GLY A 337 31.81 -0.79 -10.73
C GLY A 337 31.73 -1.97 -11.69
N ALA A 338 32.03 -1.76 -12.97
CA ALA A 338 32.08 -2.83 -13.96
C ALA A 338 33.31 -3.73 -13.81
N GLN A 339 34.47 -3.19 -13.44
CA GLN A 339 35.67 -4.01 -13.18
C GLN A 339 35.49 -4.89 -11.93
N PHE A 340 34.89 -4.33 -10.89
CA PHE A 340 34.50 -5.05 -9.69
C PHE A 340 33.45 -6.09 -10.01
N ALA A 341 32.40 -5.75 -10.77
CA ALA A 341 31.40 -6.71 -11.23
C ALA A 341 32.07 -7.85 -12.01
N LEU A 342 32.98 -7.55 -12.93
CA LEU A 342 33.74 -8.56 -13.66
C LEU A 342 34.62 -9.43 -12.75
N ALA A 343 35.27 -8.85 -11.73
CA ALA A 343 36.07 -9.60 -10.77
C ALA A 343 35.19 -10.49 -9.88
N PHE A 344 34.12 -9.92 -9.32
CA PHE A 344 33.07 -10.58 -8.53
C PHE A 344 32.40 -11.70 -9.33
N LEU A 345 32.16 -11.50 -10.62
CA LEU A 345 31.55 -12.49 -11.51
C LEU A 345 32.49 -13.60 -11.91
N LYS A 346 33.77 -13.27 -12.15
CA LYS A 346 34.80 -14.28 -12.40
C LYS A 346 35.03 -15.14 -11.17
N SER A 347 34.84 -14.57 -10.00
CA SER A 347 35.08 -15.26 -8.76
C SER A 347 33.85 -16.06 -8.35
N LEU A 348 32.64 -15.51 -8.43
CA LEU A 348 31.44 -16.24 -8.05
C LEU A 348 31.12 -17.37 -9.03
N PRO A 349 30.91 -18.60 -8.53
CA PRO A 349 30.44 -19.68 -9.38
C PRO A 349 29.05 -19.29 -9.90
N PHE A 350 28.94 -19.10 -11.21
CA PHE A 350 27.69 -18.68 -11.88
C PHE A 350 26.48 -19.51 -11.45
N GLY A 351 26.67 -20.82 -11.26
CA GLY A 351 25.62 -21.72 -10.78
C GLY A 351 25.01 -21.30 -9.44
N LEU A 352 25.78 -20.64 -8.57
CA LEU A 352 25.31 -20.18 -7.26
C LEU A 352 24.43 -18.94 -7.36
N VAL A 353 24.75 -18.00 -8.25
CA VAL A 353 23.90 -16.81 -8.47
C VAL A 353 22.56 -17.24 -9.10
N LEU A 354 22.61 -18.19 -10.03
CA LEU A 354 21.40 -18.78 -10.61
C LEU A 354 20.59 -19.55 -9.57
N GLU A 355 21.25 -20.35 -8.72
CA GLU A 355 20.59 -21.08 -7.64
C GLU A 355 19.92 -20.14 -6.63
N LEU A 356 20.60 -19.04 -6.27
CA LEU A 356 20.05 -18.01 -5.38
C LEU A 356 18.80 -17.36 -5.97
N ALA A 357 18.87 -17.00 -7.25
CA ALA A 357 17.76 -16.43 -7.99
C ALA A 357 16.56 -17.38 -8.14
N GLU A 358 16.83 -18.66 -8.45
CA GLU A 358 15.80 -19.69 -8.53
C GLU A 358 15.16 -19.96 -7.17
N ALA A 359 15.97 -20.03 -6.11
CA ALA A 359 15.49 -20.29 -4.76
C ALA A 359 14.67 -19.12 -4.20
N SER A 360 15.09 -17.87 -4.44
CA SER A 360 14.30 -16.69 -4.07
C SER A 360 12.98 -16.67 -4.84
N GLN A 361 13.01 -16.96 -6.15
CA GLN A 361 11.82 -17.02 -6.98
C GLN A 361 10.85 -18.11 -6.52
N GLU A 362 11.36 -19.31 -6.22
CA GLU A 362 10.60 -20.44 -5.69
C GLU A 362 9.94 -20.06 -4.36
N SER A 363 10.68 -19.39 -3.46
CA SER A 363 10.16 -18.92 -2.18
C SER A 363 9.01 -17.91 -2.33
N PHE A 364 9.19 -16.86 -3.13
CA PHE A 364 8.13 -15.86 -3.36
C PHE A 364 6.89 -16.44 -4.05
N THR A 365 7.12 -17.30 -5.05
CA THR A 365 6.03 -18.01 -5.74
C THR A 365 5.26 -18.87 -4.76
N TRP A 366 5.95 -19.61 -3.89
CA TRP A 366 5.33 -20.44 -2.87
C TRP A 366 4.49 -19.61 -1.89
N LEU A 367 5.02 -18.50 -1.37
CA LEU A 367 4.28 -17.58 -0.49
C LEU A 367 3.02 -17.02 -1.17
N ALA A 368 3.13 -16.60 -2.44
CA ALA A 368 2.01 -16.03 -3.19
C ALA A 368 0.92 -17.07 -3.55
N GLU A 369 1.31 -18.33 -3.80
CA GLU A 369 0.39 -19.43 -4.13
C GLU A 369 -0.33 -20.00 -2.89
N HIS A 370 0.37 -20.05 -1.76
CA HIS A 370 -0.18 -20.59 -0.52
C HIS A 370 -0.91 -19.53 0.32
N PHE A 371 -0.77 -18.23 0.00
CA PHE A 371 -1.51 -17.19 0.70
C PHE A 371 -3.05 -17.41 0.65
N PRO A 372 -3.74 -17.34 1.80
CA PRO A 372 -3.27 -16.94 3.11
C PRO A 372 -2.87 -18.12 4.02
N ASP A 373 -3.00 -19.35 3.54
CA ASP A 373 -2.71 -20.59 4.28
C ASP A 373 -1.23 -20.96 4.16
N VAL A 374 -0.38 -20.07 4.66
CA VAL A 374 1.07 -20.22 4.61
C VAL A 374 1.52 -21.14 5.76
N ASP A 375 2.18 -22.24 5.41
CA ASP A 375 2.78 -23.19 6.35
C ASP A 375 4.18 -22.73 6.82
N ARG A 376 4.69 -23.38 7.86
CA ARG A 376 6.08 -23.17 8.33
C ARG A 376 7.13 -23.74 7.37
N GLU A 377 6.74 -24.67 6.52
CA GLU A 377 7.65 -25.35 5.60
C GLU A 377 7.59 -24.66 4.24
N ASN A 378 8.62 -23.88 3.92
CA ASN A 378 8.80 -23.28 2.60
C ASN A 378 10.07 -23.88 1.96
N PRO A 379 9.93 -24.79 0.98
CA PRO A 379 11.08 -25.44 0.36
C PRO A 379 11.99 -24.45 -0.38
N GLY A 380 11.41 -23.38 -0.94
CA GLY A 380 12.16 -22.31 -1.60
C GLY A 380 13.00 -21.51 -0.60
N LEU A 381 12.48 -21.22 0.60
CA LEU A 381 13.24 -20.55 1.65
C LEU A 381 14.43 -21.42 2.10
N GLU A 382 14.22 -22.71 2.40
CA GLU A 382 15.33 -23.59 2.82
C GLU A 382 16.41 -23.76 1.74
N ARG A 383 16.05 -23.64 0.45
CA ARG A 383 17.01 -23.58 -0.64
C ARG A 383 17.72 -22.22 -0.68
N LEU A 384 17.00 -21.12 -0.44
CA LEU A 384 17.54 -19.76 -0.39
C LEU A 384 18.59 -19.64 0.73
N LYS A 385 18.28 -20.08 1.95
CA LYS A 385 19.21 -20.10 3.09
C LYS A 385 20.51 -20.83 2.77
N ARG A 386 20.41 -21.99 2.12
CA ARG A 386 21.60 -22.76 1.69
C ARG A 386 22.41 -22.03 0.62
N ALA A 387 21.75 -21.39 -0.34
CA ALA A 387 22.39 -20.62 -1.40
C ALA A 387 23.08 -19.36 -0.85
N VAL A 388 22.43 -18.61 0.04
CA VAL A 388 23.00 -17.43 0.73
C VAL A 388 24.21 -17.85 1.56
N LYS A 389 24.09 -18.90 2.38
CA LYS A 389 25.25 -19.42 3.13
C LYS A 389 26.42 -19.81 2.23
N ALA A 390 26.16 -20.53 1.15
CA ALA A 390 27.20 -20.90 0.19
C ALA A 390 27.80 -19.68 -0.54
N LEU A 391 27.02 -18.62 -0.75
CA LEU A 391 27.48 -17.35 -1.31
C LEU A 391 28.47 -16.69 -0.37
N LEU A 392 28.11 -16.54 0.89
CA LEU A 392 28.96 -15.94 1.93
C LEU A 392 30.26 -16.72 2.13
N GLU A 393 30.19 -18.05 2.23
CA GLU A 393 31.37 -18.90 2.35
C GLU A 393 32.32 -18.80 1.13
N ASN A 394 31.77 -18.59 -0.07
CA ASN A 394 32.58 -18.34 -1.27
C ASN A 394 33.17 -16.93 -1.25
N MET A 395 32.39 -15.94 -0.82
CA MET A 395 32.84 -14.55 -0.70
C MET A 395 33.99 -14.42 0.30
N ASP A 396 33.90 -15.06 1.46
CA ASP A 396 34.96 -15.08 2.47
C ASP A 396 36.23 -15.76 1.97
N ARG A 397 36.09 -16.91 1.31
CA ARG A 397 37.23 -17.62 0.70
C ARG A 397 37.94 -16.76 -0.34
N GLN A 398 37.19 -15.99 -1.11
CA GLN A 398 37.74 -15.11 -2.14
C GLN A 398 38.39 -13.88 -1.55
N HIS A 399 37.76 -13.26 -0.58
CA HIS A 399 38.33 -12.16 0.16
C HIS A 399 39.67 -12.57 0.80
N ALA A 400 39.72 -13.74 1.46
CA ALA A 400 40.95 -14.30 2.01
C ALA A 400 42.03 -14.56 0.94
N HIS A 401 41.64 -15.03 -0.25
CA HIS A 401 42.55 -15.24 -1.37
C HIS A 401 43.11 -13.92 -1.92
N ILE A 402 42.26 -12.90 -2.09
CA ILE A 402 42.66 -11.55 -2.55
C ILE A 402 43.63 -10.93 -1.55
N LEU A 403 43.31 -10.96 -0.25
CA LEU A 403 44.21 -10.46 0.79
C LEU A 403 45.56 -11.19 0.79
N LYS A 404 45.56 -12.51 0.58
CA LYS A 404 46.80 -13.29 0.47
C LYS A 404 47.63 -12.87 -0.76
N GLN A 405 46.99 -12.64 -1.90
CA GLN A 405 47.65 -12.16 -3.11
C GLN A 405 48.26 -10.76 -2.90
N LEU A 406 47.50 -9.83 -2.33
CA LEU A 406 47.96 -8.47 -2.03
C LEU A 406 49.16 -8.48 -1.07
N ARG A 407 49.10 -9.26 0.01
CA ARG A 407 50.22 -9.43 0.96
C ARG A 407 51.46 -10.03 0.29
N SER A 408 51.29 -11.04 -0.56
CA SER A 408 52.41 -11.66 -1.29
C SER A 408 53.07 -10.69 -2.29
N GLY A 409 52.28 -9.85 -2.96
CA GLY A 409 52.78 -8.84 -3.90
C GLY A 409 53.48 -7.65 -3.22
N GLN A 410 53.09 -7.29 -2.00
CA GLN A 410 53.79 -6.27 -1.20
C GLN A 410 55.15 -6.76 -0.68
N GLY A 411 55.26 -8.06 -0.34
CA GLY A 411 56.52 -8.68 0.07
C GLY A 411 57.61 -8.59 -1.01
N ASP A 412 57.23 -8.82 -2.28
CA ASP A 412 58.16 -8.76 -3.41
C ASP A 412 58.55 -7.33 -3.81
N LYS A 413 57.68 -6.33 -3.59
CA LYS A 413 57.99 -4.92 -3.84
C LYS A 413 59.06 -4.36 -2.89
N LYS A 414 59.17 -4.88 -1.67
CA LYS A 414 60.25 -4.49 -0.73
C LYS A 414 61.65 -4.95 -1.19
N ASN A 415 61.75 -5.98 -2.03
CA ASN A 415 63.03 -6.50 -2.53
C ASN A 415 63.38 -6.09 -3.98
N LYS A 416 62.49 -5.40 -4.70
CA LYS A 416 62.76 -4.91 -6.06
C LYS A 416 62.59 -3.40 -6.15
N SER A 417 63.61 -2.65 -5.71
CA SER A 417 63.69 -1.19 -5.89
C SER A 417 63.92 -0.73 -7.35
N LYS A 418 63.63 -1.56 -8.37
CA LYS A 418 63.82 -1.24 -9.80
C LYS A 418 62.82 -1.98 -10.70
N GLN A 419 61.52 -1.66 -10.62
CA GLN A 419 60.60 -2.00 -11.72
C GLN A 419 59.42 -1.00 -11.80
N PRO A 420 59.52 0.06 -12.64
CA PRO A 420 58.48 1.08 -12.75
C PRO A 420 57.44 0.84 -13.86
N ALA A 421 57.38 -0.33 -14.52
CA ALA A 421 56.60 -0.47 -15.76
C ALA A 421 55.14 -0.94 -15.60
N GLN A 422 54.81 -1.75 -14.59
CA GLN A 422 53.45 -2.32 -14.48
C GLN A 422 52.46 -1.42 -13.72
N THR A 423 52.93 -0.63 -12.76
CA THR A 423 52.08 0.33 -12.04
C THR A 423 51.64 1.49 -12.95
N ALA A 424 52.51 1.92 -13.87
CA ALA A 424 52.19 2.96 -14.85
C ALA A 424 51.08 2.54 -15.83
N MET A 425 50.97 1.26 -16.18
CA MET A 425 49.94 0.77 -17.11
C MET A 425 48.54 0.77 -16.49
N ILE A 426 48.43 0.44 -15.19
CA ILE A 426 47.15 0.49 -14.46
C ILE A 426 46.74 1.95 -14.19
N GLN A 427 47.70 2.83 -13.91
CA GLN A 427 47.45 4.25 -13.67
C GLN A 427 47.04 5.00 -14.95
N HIS A 428 47.62 4.65 -16.11
CA HIS A 428 47.23 5.22 -17.40
C HIS A 428 45.85 4.75 -17.92
N LEU A 429 45.36 3.62 -17.41
CA LEU A 429 44.01 3.10 -17.69
C LEU A 429 42.93 3.78 -16.83
N ALA A 430 43.28 4.24 -15.62
CA ALA A 430 42.37 4.99 -14.75
C ALA A 430 42.21 6.45 -15.19
N GLU A 431 43.29 7.09 -15.66
CA GLU A 431 43.30 8.50 -16.08
C GLU A 431 42.58 8.75 -17.43
N GLY A 432 42.46 7.73 -18.30
CA GLY A 432 41.79 7.84 -19.60
C GLY A 432 40.25 7.91 -19.56
N THR A 433 39.65 7.58 -18.41
CA THR A 433 38.19 7.50 -18.23
C THR A 433 37.55 8.77 -17.68
N PHE A 434 38.33 9.75 -17.21
CA PHE A 434 37.82 10.94 -16.53
C PHE A 434 37.45 12.11 -17.46
N ASP A 435 37.84 12.07 -18.74
CA ASP A 435 37.63 13.18 -19.70
C ASP A 435 36.32 13.10 -20.51
N ILE A 436 35.46 12.11 -20.28
CA ILE A 436 34.23 11.91 -21.08
C ILE A 436 32.97 12.52 -20.44
N GLU A 437 33.01 12.97 -19.18
CA GLU A 437 31.81 13.48 -18.47
C GLU A 437 31.52 14.99 -18.62
N GLN A 438 32.30 15.77 -19.37
CA GLN A 438 32.07 17.23 -19.48
C GLN A 438 31.37 17.75 -20.75
N GLY A 439 30.88 16.87 -21.63
CA GLY A 439 30.24 17.31 -22.86
C GLY A 439 28.88 16.68 -23.07
N LEU A 440 27.81 17.26 -22.51
CA LEU A 440 26.44 17.27 -23.10
C LEU A 440 25.49 18.12 -22.23
N LYS A 441 25.19 19.34 -22.69
CA LYS A 441 24.05 20.14 -22.21
C LYS A 441 22.75 19.55 -22.77
N PRO A 442 21.66 19.47 -22.00
CA PRO A 442 20.36 19.09 -22.54
C PRO A 442 19.81 20.21 -23.45
N GLN A 443 19.45 19.84 -24.68
CA GLN A 443 18.66 20.67 -25.58
C GLN A 443 17.22 20.77 -25.03
N SER A 444 16.80 22.01 -24.76
CA SER A 444 15.43 22.39 -24.44
C SER A 444 14.63 22.44 -25.74
N ASP A 445 13.86 21.39 -26.04
CA ASP A 445 12.82 21.46 -27.07
C ASP A 445 11.50 21.96 -26.46
N LYS A 446 11.12 23.16 -26.88
CA LYS A 446 9.78 23.72 -26.72
C LYS A 446 8.92 23.25 -27.87
N GLY A 447 7.90 22.44 -27.56
CA GLY A 447 6.81 22.12 -28.48
C GLY A 447 5.47 22.33 -27.77
N GLU A 448 4.83 23.45 -28.08
CA GLU A 448 3.39 23.65 -27.88
C GLU A 448 2.63 22.69 -28.79
N ASP A 449 1.55 22.06 -28.29
CA ASP A 449 0.27 22.10 -28.99
C ASP A 449 -0.90 21.64 -28.11
N GLY A 450 -2.00 22.39 -28.22
CA GLY A 450 -3.18 22.29 -27.38
C GLY A 450 -4.14 21.17 -27.75
N GLY A 451 -4.84 20.68 -26.75
CA GLY A 451 -5.96 19.75 -26.90
C GLY A 451 -6.87 19.80 -25.67
N ALA A 452 -7.86 20.68 -25.69
CA ALA A 452 -8.91 20.74 -24.67
C ALA A 452 -9.86 19.54 -24.82
N GLY A 453 -9.63 18.48 -24.03
CA GLY A 453 -10.44 17.28 -24.00
C GLY A 453 -10.61 16.74 -22.60
N GLN A 454 -11.75 17.07 -21.98
CA GLN A 454 -12.48 16.31 -20.95
C GLN A 454 -11.63 15.46 -19.98
N LYS A 455 -11.12 16.11 -18.90
CA LYS A 455 -10.47 15.42 -17.78
C LYS A 455 -11.47 14.52 -17.06
N SER A 456 -11.40 13.22 -17.32
CA SER A 456 -11.92 12.21 -16.40
C SER A 456 -11.18 12.35 -15.06
N ALA A 457 -11.87 12.17 -13.93
CA ALA A 457 -11.27 12.30 -12.60
C ALA A 457 -10.42 11.06 -12.19
N PHE A 458 -10.19 10.13 -13.12
CA PHE A 458 -9.51 8.85 -12.89
C PHE A 458 -7.97 8.86 -13.09
N PRO A 459 -7.38 9.60 -14.04
CA PRO A 459 -5.92 9.69 -14.19
C PRO A 459 -5.27 10.35 -12.98
N LYS A 460 -5.97 11.32 -12.36
CA LYS A 460 -5.44 12.08 -11.24
C LYS A 460 -5.27 11.24 -9.97
N ILE A 461 -6.13 10.24 -9.73
CA ILE A 461 -5.99 9.31 -8.60
C ILE A 461 -4.77 8.40 -8.83
N LYS A 462 -4.53 7.93 -10.06
CA LYS A 462 -3.32 7.17 -10.40
C LYS A 462 -2.05 8.02 -10.26
N GLU A 463 -2.10 9.29 -10.67
CA GLU A 463 -0.99 10.24 -10.59
C GLU A 463 -0.70 10.65 -9.14
N ASP A 464 -1.72 10.92 -8.33
CA ASP A 464 -1.57 11.22 -6.90
C ASP A 464 -1.05 10.01 -6.12
N LEU A 465 -1.51 8.78 -6.44
CA LEU A 465 -0.97 7.54 -5.87
C LEU A 465 0.46 7.27 -6.35
N TRP A 466 0.78 7.54 -7.62
CA TRP A 466 2.13 7.43 -8.17
C TRP A 466 3.07 8.41 -7.49
N ASN A 467 2.67 9.67 -7.35
CA ASN A 467 3.44 10.71 -6.67
C ASN A 467 3.62 10.39 -5.19
N THR A 468 2.58 9.87 -4.51
CA THR A 468 2.67 9.43 -3.11
C THR A 468 3.60 8.22 -2.95
N ALA A 469 3.50 7.24 -3.86
CA ALA A 469 4.40 6.07 -3.87
C ALA A 469 5.84 6.50 -4.18
N GLN A 470 6.04 7.43 -5.11
CA GLN A 470 7.35 7.99 -5.44
C GLN A 470 7.93 8.82 -4.29
N GLU A 471 7.09 9.59 -3.58
CA GLU A 471 7.47 10.33 -2.39
C GLU A 471 7.88 9.37 -1.26
N GLN A 472 7.15 8.27 -1.08
CA GLN A 472 7.53 7.18 -0.17
C GLN A 472 8.81 6.46 -0.61
N VAL A 473 9.03 6.28 -1.92
CA VAL A 473 10.30 5.76 -2.48
C VAL A 473 11.46 6.74 -2.33
N SER A 474 11.18 8.02 -2.10
CA SER A 474 12.18 9.03 -1.77
C SER A 474 12.35 9.28 -0.27
N MET A 475 11.57 8.60 0.60
CA MET A 475 11.77 8.68 2.05
C MET A 475 12.98 7.85 2.47
N ASP A 476 13.89 8.47 3.22
CA ASP A 476 14.97 7.79 3.92
C ASP A 476 14.41 6.70 4.85
N MET A 477 15.16 5.60 5.03
CA MET A 477 14.84 4.50 5.95
C MET A 477 14.45 5.01 7.36
N PRO A 478 13.62 4.27 8.14
CA PRO A 478 13.33 4.64 9.51
C PRO A 478 14.62 4.79 10.32
N GLU A 479 14.90 6.01 10.80
CA GLU A 479 16.13 6.36 11.56
C GLU A 479 16.40 5.43 12.77
N SER A 480 15.38 4.70 13.24
CA SER A 480 15.45 3.81 14.39
C SER A 480 16.33 2.57 14.16
N HIS A 481 16.45 2.07 12.92
CA HIS A 481 17.33 0.94 12.61
C HIS A 481 18.78 1.41 12.36
N GLU A 482 18.95 2.53 11.66
CA GLU A 482 20.29 3.04 11.31
C GLU A 482 21.08 3.51 12.55
N LYS A 483 20.41 4.07 13.55
CA LYS A 483 21.03 4.43 14.85
C LYS A 483 21.32 3.22 15.72
N ALA A 484 20.50 2.17 15.65
CA ALA A 484 20.72 0.93 16.39
C ALA A 484 21.95 0.19 15.85
N GLU A 485 22.08 0.06 14.53
CA GLU A 485 23.25 -0.55 13.88
C GLU A 485 24.54 0.23 14.13
N ARG A 486 24.52 1.57 14.03
CA ARG A 486 25.70 2.38 14.35
C ARG A 486 26.11 2.28 15.82
N GLY A 487 25.15 2.12 16.73
CA GLY A 487 25.41 1.86 18.15
C GLY A 487 26.04 0.49 18.37
N GLN A 488 25.51 -0.53 17.69
CA GLN A 488 25.95 -1.92 17.81
C GLN A 488 27.35 -2.13 17.21
N MET A 489 27.65 -1.55 16.06
CA MET A 489 29.02 -1.55 15.48
C MET A 489 30.05 -0.85 16.38
N ALA A 490 29.63 0.15 17.17
CA ALA A 490 30.49 0.82 18.13
C ALA A 490 30.69 0.00 19.42
N GLU A 491 29.65 -0.70 19.89
CA GLU A 491 29.73 -1.61 21.05
C GLU A 491 30.51 -2.89 20.75
N ASP A 492 30.44 -3.42 19.52
CA ASP A 492 31.16 -4.62 19.08
C ASP A 492 32.67 -4.41 18.87
N GLY A 493 33.19 -3.22 19.19
CA GLY A 493 34.63 -2.95 19.21
C GLY A 493 35.28 -2.85 17.81
N LEU A 494 34.50 -2.72 16.74
CA LEU A 494 35.02 -2.47 15.38
C LEU A 494 35.75 -1.13 15.24
N ALA A 495 35.63 -0.24 16.23
CA ALA A 495 36.44 0.98 16.35
C ALA A 495 37.88 0.74 16.85
N GLY A 496 38.23 -0.51 17.21
CA GLY A 496 39.50 -0.89 17.84
C GLY A 496 40.39 -1.82 17.02
N ALA A 497 40.27 -1.84 15.68
CA ALA A 497 41.18 -2.61 14.85
C ALA A 497 42.64 -2.19 15.11
N SER A 498 43.53 -3.18 15.28
CA SER A 498 44.95 -2.92 15.53
C SER A 498 45.54 -2.06 14.39
N PRO A 499 46.56 -1.21 14.63
CA PRO A 499 47.19 -0.42 13.56
C PRO A 499 47.71 -1.28 12.39
N GLU A 500 47.99 -2.56 12.64
CA GLU A 500 48.41 -3.53 11.62
C GLU A 500 47.22 -4.01 10.77
N ASP A 501 46.02 -4.13 11.35
CA ASP A 501 44.78 -4.39 10.62
C ASP A 501 44.27 -3.15 9.89
N GLN A 502 44.58 -1.94 10.38
CA GLN A 502 44.32 -0.69 9.65
C GLN A 502 45.18 -0.55 8.38
N THR A 503 46.35 -1.21 8.32
CA THR A 503 47.16 -1.30 7.09
C THR A 503 46.71 -2.40 6.12
N ALA A 504 45.72 -3.22 6.51
CA ALA A 504 45.07 -4.15 5.60
C ALA A 504 44.02 -3.47 4.71
N PHE A 505 43.58 -2.25 5.09
CA PHE A 505 42.73 -1.43 4.23
C PHE A 505 43.55 -0.89 3.07
N PRO A 506 43.02 -0.97 1.84
CA PRO A 506 43.72 -0.48 0.69
C PRO A 506 43.85 1.05 0.75
N SER A 507 45.00 1.56 0.31
CA SER A 507 45.41 2.95 0.51
C SER A 507 44.79 3.94 -0.49
N ASN A 508 44.05 3.48 -1.50
CA ASN A 508 43.26 4.35 -2.36
C ASN A 508 41.77 4.24 -1.99
N VAL A 509 41.04 5.34 -2.22
CA VAL A 509 39.58 5.44 -1.99
C VAL A 509 38.81 4.40 -2.82
N GLU A 510 39.41 4.00 -3.93
CA GLU A 510 38.86 3.16 -4.98
C GLU A 510 38.67 1.69 -4.54
N ASP A 511 39.69 1.11 -3.93
CA ASP A 511 39.67 -0.23 -3.38
C ASP A 511 38.79 -0.29 -2.10
N GLN A 512 38.71 0.81 -1.33
CA GLN A 512 37.77 0.92 -0.20
C GLN A 512 36.31 0.90 -0.67
N VAL A 513 36.00 1.58 -1.78
CA VAL A 513 34.66 1.55 -2.38
C VAL A 513 34.32 0.17 -2.93
N ALA A 514 35.29 -0.54 -3.52
CA ALA A 514 35.11 -1.93 -3.98
C ALA A 514 34.87 -2.89 -2.81
N GLU A 515 35.63 -2.76 -1.71
CA GLU A 515 35.45 -3.57 -0.50
C GLU A 515 34.09 -3.32 0.17
N VAL A 516 33.68 -2.05 0.31
CA VAL A 516 32.34 -1.68 0.81
C VAL A 516 31.23 -2.25 -0.07
N ARG A 517 31.41 -2.24 -1.40
CA ARG A 517 30.46 -2.84 -2.34
C ARG A 517 30.42 -4.36 -2.24
N TRP A 518 31.56 -5.01 -2.00
CA TRP A 518 31.64 -6.46 -1.79
C TRP A 518 30.82 -6.90 -0.58
N TYR A 519 31.10 -6.32 0.58
CA TYR A 519 30.34 -6.63 1.79
C TYR A 519 28.87 -6.23 1.68
N SER A 520 28.57 -5.12 0.98
CA SER A 520 27.17 -4.71 0.79
C SER A 520 26.32 -5.75 0.07
N MET A 521 26.88 -6.51 -0.89
CA MET A 521 26.10 -7.52 -1.59
C MET A 521 25.83 -8.75 -0.72
N GLY A 522 26.82 -9.16 0.08
CA GLY A 522 26.65 -10.25 1.05
C GLY A 522 25.58 -9.90 2.08
N VAL A 523 25.69 -8.70 2.67
CA VAL A 523 24.71 -8.16 3.62
C VAL A 523 23.32 -8.06 3.01
N LEU A 524 23.19 -7.57 1.77
CA LEU A 524 21.88 -7.50 1.10
C LEU A 524 21.24 -8.87 0.88
N MET A 525 22.04 -9.93 0.69
CA MET A 525 21.52 -11.30 0.54
C MET A 525 21.13 -11.92 1.88
N GLU A 526 21.89 -11.66 2.94
CA GLU A 526 21.53 -12.01 4.32
C GLU A 526 20.24 -11.31 4.75
N GLU A 527 20.17 -9.98 4.56
CA GLU A 527 18.95 -9.20 4.81
C GLU A 527 17.75 -9.76 4.02
N LEU A 528 17.97 -10.28 2.80
CA LEU A 528 16.89 -10.81 1.97
C LEU A 528 16.41 -12.15 2.49
N GLU A 529 17.33 -13.02 2.90
CA GLU A 529 17.00 -14.26 3.59
C GLU A 529 16.16 -13.99 4.85
N GLU A 530 16.64 -13.09 5.71
CA GLU A 530 15.98 -12.72 6.96
C GLU A 530 14.60 -12.09 6.71
N ALA A 531 14.49 -11.20 5.72
CA ALA A 531 13.22 -10.58 5.34
C ALA A 531 12.19 -11.62 4.83
N VAL A 532 12.63 -12.59 4.02
CA VAL A 532 11.74 -13.64 3.49
C VAL A 532 11.31 -14.59 4.60
N GLU A 533 12.21 -14.93 5.52
CA GLU A 533 11.89 -15.71 6.72
C GLU A 533 10.91 -14.98 7.64
N GLY A 534 11.17 -13.70 7.92
CA GLY A 534 10.30 -12.83 8.69
C GLY A 534 8.91 -12.75 8.06
N LEU A 535 8.83 -12.48 6.76
CA LEU A 535 7.58 -12.47 6.01
C LEU A 535 6.83 -13.80 6.10
N GLN A 536 7.52 -14.93 5.95
CA GLN A 536 6.88 -16.25 6.09
C GLN A 536 6.34 -16.47 7.51
N CYS A 537 7.12 -16.10 8.54
CA CYS A 537 6.71 -16.25 9.93
C CYS A 537 5.43 -15.46 10.23
N HIS A 538 5.38 -14.18 9.84
CA HIS A 538 4.21 -13.33 10.04
C HIS A 538 3.01 -13.80 9.20
N LEU A 539 3.23 -14.27 7.96
CA LEU A 539 2.15 -14.86 7.16
C LEU A 539 1.59 -16.15 7.78
N HIS A 540 2.45 -16.96 8.37
CA HIS A 540 2.03 -18.17 9.07
C HIS A 540 1.25 -17.85 10.34
N GLU A 541 1.70 -16.88 11.14
CA GLU A 541 0.99 -16.39 12.32
C GLU A 541 -0.35 -15.76 11.96
N TYR A 542 -0.37 -14.93 10.93
CA TYR A 542 -1.58 -14.38 10.33
C TYR A 542 -2.57 -15.49 9.95
N SER A 543 -2.11 -16.57 9.28
CA SER A 543 -2.98 -17.68 8.88
C SER A 543 -3.59 -18.43 10.07
N ARG A 544 -2.88 -18.49 11.21
CA ARG A 544 -3.37 -19.13 12.44
C ARG A 544 -4.43 -18.29 13.12
N HIS A 545 -4.31 -16.98 13.06
CA HIS A 545 -5.26 -16.05 13.65
C HIS A 545 -6.46 -15.74 12.74
N LEU A 546 -6.44 -16.19 11.48
CA LEU A 546 -7.61 -16.08 10.61
C LEU A 546 -8.81 -16.87 11.15
N PRO A 547 -10.00 -16.24 11.24
CA PRO A 547 -11.09 -16.78 12.03
C PRO A 547 -11.87 -17.94 11.41
N ASP A 548 -11.69 -18.24 10.13
CA ASP A 548 -12.41 -19.31 9.44
C ASP A 548 -11.61 -19.86 8.25
N ALA A 549 -11.67 -21.18 8.04
CA ALA A 549 -11.10 -21.85 6.87
C ALA A 549 -11.74 -21.36 5.56
N ALA A 550 -12.99 -20.88 5.59
CA ALA A 550 -13.62 -20.35 4.39
C ALA A 550 -13.02 -19.00 3.94
N ILE A 551 -12.45 -18.21 4.86
CA ILE A 551 -11.68 -17.02 4.49
C ILE A 551 -10.40 -17.44 3.76
N LYS A 552 -9.74 -18.50 4.25
CA LYS A 552 -8.58 -19.09 3.58
C LYS A 552 -8.92 -19.58 2.17
N LEU A 553 -10.03 -20.29 2.03
CA LEU A 553 -10.51 -20.80 0.75
C LEU A 553 -10.83 -19.67 -0.24
N TYR A 554 -11.51 -18.61 0.20
CA TYR A 554 -11.82 -17.46 -0.64
C TYR A 554 -10.55 -16.81 -1.21
N ALA A 555 -9.59 -16.53 -0.33
CA ALA A 555 -8.35 -15.89 -0.71
C ALA A 555 -7.48 -16.79 -1.62
N LYS A 556 -7.60 -18.11 -1.51
CA LYS A 556 -6.99 -19.07 -2.45
C LYS A 556 -7.65 -19.05 -3.83
N ASP A 557 -8.98 -19.22 -3.89
CA ASP A 557 -9.73 -19.49 -5.12
C ASP A 557 -10.02 -18.26 -5.99
N HIS A 558 -9.94 -17.05 -5.43
CA HIS A 558 -10.10 -15.82 -6.20
C HIS A 558 -8.73 -15.40 -6.74
N PRO A 559 -8.43 -15.62 -8.04
CA PRO A 559 -7.24 -15.01 -8.62
C PRO A 559 -7.40 -13.49 -8.52
N ALA A 560 -6.32 -12.79 -8.16
CA ALA A 560 -6.31 -11.34 -8.27
C ALA A 560 -6.82 -10.95 -9.67
N PRO A 561 -7.70 -9.94 -9.78
CA PRO A 561 -8.27 -9.57 -11.05
C PRO A 561 -7.13 -9.30 -12.02
N GLU A 562 -7.05 -10.09 -13.08
CA GLU A 562 -6.00 -10.07 -14.10
C GLU A 562 -6.00 -8.77 -14.93
N LYS A 563 -6.86 -7.80 -14.55
CA LYS A 563 -7.04 -6.53 -15.25
C LYS A 563 -5.94 -5.53 -14.89
N ASP A 564 -5.17 -5.20 -15.92
CA ASP A 564 -4.52 -3.90 -16.14
C ASP A 564 -3.45 -3.46 -15.12
N MET A 565 -2.84 -4.36 -14.33
CA MET A 565 -1.69 -3.96 -13.49
C MET A 565 -0.43 -3.63 -14.30
N LEU A 566 -0.37 -3.99 -15.58
CA LEU A 566 0.81 -3.82 -16.43
C LEU A 566 0.53 -3.18 -17.80
N SER A 567 -0.70 -2.72 -18.06
CA SER A 567 -0.98 -1.84 -19.20
C SER A 567 -0.85 -0.38 -18.71
N PRO A 568 0.25 0.33 -19.02
CA PRO A 568 0.40 1.75 -18.68
C PRO A 568 -0.76 2.61 -19.22
#